data_AF-A0AAE1A804-F1
#
_entry.id   AF-A0AAE1A804-F1
#
_cell.length_a   1.000
_cell.length_b   1.000
_cell.length_c   1.000
_cell.angle_alpha   90.00
_cell.angle_beta   90.00
_cell.angle_gamma   90.00
#
_symmetry.space_group_name_H-M   'P 1'
#
loop_
_entity.id
_entity.type
_entity.pdbx_description
1 polymer ?
#
loop_
_entity_poly.entity_id
_entity_poly.type
_entity_poly.pdbx_seq_one_letter_code
_entity_poly.pdbx_strand_id
1 'polypeptide(L)'
;MTNREQRPPFFGGDMVPGSGQRQLTIDDVTNQGRYLLNDFIHERLQSDGIENVPGMEVLQEPGTPRGPPMEHIREIGRAIRFIGDDLDKDQKLQDLVSKVPPEAERQVILNVAANIFEDGIFNWGRVVALFYFAYKVCVKALDRIPLVRAIINLIVEFMREHVVRWIIERGGWEAIREYFGSSKAQIGAVFGLGLLAIGGVFIYKKCL
;
A
#
# COMPACT_ATOMS: atom_id res chain seq x y z
N MET A 1 27.08 65.57 13.78
CA MET A 1 26.71 66.16 12.48
C MET A 1 27.08 65.12 11.42
N THR A 2 26.25 64.10 11.21
CA THR A 2 25.23 64.02 10.14
C THR A 2 25.80 64.29 8.74
N ASN A 3 25.97 63.23 7.95
CA ASN A 3 25.31 63.22 6.66
C ASN A 3 24.80 61.81 6.32
N ARG A 4 23.50 61.75 6.04
CA ARG A 4 22.74 60.58 5.59
C ARG A 4 22.86 60.55 4.07
N GLU A 5 22.93 59.37 3.48
CA GLU A 5 22.24 59.13 2.21
C GLU A 5 21.83 57.65 2.12
N GLN A 6 20.53 57.43 2.30
CA GLN A 6 19.82 56.24 1.87
C GLN A 6 19.38 56.46 0.42
N ARG A 7 19.55 55.45 -0.44
CA ARG A 7 18.66 55.16 -1.57
C ARG A 7 18.48 53.64 -1.74
N PRO A 8 17.23 53.14 -1.90
CA PRO A 8 16.91 51.72 -2.10
C PRO A 8 16.49 51.47 -3.57
N PRO A 9 15.76 50.38 -3.87
CA PRO A 9 16.09 48.95 -3.84
C PRO A 9 16.14 48.43 -5.30
N PHE A 10 16.04 47.11 -5.51
CA PHE A 10 15.99 46.39 -6.80
C PHE A 10 17.35 46.03 -7.41
N PHE A 11 17.44 44.77 -7.83
CA PHE A 11 18.59 44.09 -8.45
C PHE A 11 19.63 43.48 -7.49
N GLY A 12 19.19 42.41 -6.84
CA GLY A 12 20.06 41.39 -6.28
C GLY A 12 19.29 40.07 -6.18
N GLY A 13 18.82 39.58 -7.33
CA GLY A 13 17.98 38.40 -7.56
C GLY A 13 17.66 37.50 -6.37
N ASP A 14 16.39 37.53 -5.96
CA ASP A 14 15.75 36.40 -5.29
C ASP A 14 15.75 35.21 -6.27
N MET A 15 16.81 34.41 -6.26
CA MET A 15 16.61 32.98 -6.50
C MET A 15 16.02 32.42 -5.23
N VAL A 16 14.69 32.53 -5.11
CA VAL A 16 13.94 31.51 -4.37
C VAL A 16 14.27 30.21 -5.09
N PRO A 17 15.05 29.28 -4.49
CA PRO A 17 15.17 27.96 -5.08
C PRO A 17 13.74 27.44 -5.12
N GLY A 18 13.27 27.11 -6.33
CA GLY A 18 11.91 26.65 -6.54
C GLY A 18 11.51 25.69 -5.43
N SER A 19 10.27 25.81 -4.95
CA SER A 19 9.62 24.83 -4.08
C SER A 19 9.83 23.45 -4.69
N GLY A 20 10.94 22.82 -4.34
CA GLY A 20 11.38 21.56 -4.88
C GLY A 20 10.47 20.56 -4.25
N GLN A 21 9.40 20.19 -4.95
CA GLN A 21 8.72 18.94 -4.65
C GLN A 21 9.83 17.90 -4.69
N ARG A 22 10.25 17.46 -3.50
CA ARG A 22 11.28 16.44 -3.36
C ARG A 22 10.75 15.24 -4.12
N GLN A 23 11.40 14.90 -5.22
CA GLN A 23 11.01 13.74 -6.02
C GLN A 23 11.10 12.51 -5.11
N LEU A 24 9.97 11.83 -4.91
CA LEU A 24 9.94 10.62 -4.09
C LEU A 24 10.81 9.54 -4.74
N THR A 25 11.71 8.95 -3.96
CA THR A 25 12.52 7.82 -4.42
C THR A 25 11.77 6.49 -4.27
N ILE A 26 12.27 5.43 -4.93
CA ILE A 26 11.76 4.07 -4.72
C ILE A 26 11.78 3.70 -3.24
N ASP A 27 12.87 4.01 -2.53
CA ASP A 27 13.04 3.66 -1.12
C ASP A 27 12.09 4.48 -0.23
N ASP A 28 11.87 5.75 -0.52
CA ASP A 28 10.91 6.59 0.21
C ASP A 28 9.50 5.97 0.16
N VAL A 29 9.01 5.66 -1.05
CA VAL A 29 7.66 5.11 -1.28
C VAL A 29 7.53 3.68 -0.78
N THR A 30 8.59 2.88 -0.89
CA THR A 30 8.62 1.50 -0.35
C THR A 30 8.50 1.51 1.16
N ASN A 31 9.25 2.37 1.86
CA ASN A 31 9.21 2.47 3.31
C ASN A 31 7.87 3.05 3.81
N GLN A 32 7.30 4.02 3.10
CA GLN A 32 5.94 4.49 3.36
C GLN A 32 4.92 3.35 3.16
N GLY A 33 5.05 2.56 2.10
CA GLY A 33 4.19 1.41 1.83
C GLY A 33 4.25 0.34 2.91
N ARG A 34 5.44 0.08 3.45
CA ARG A 34 5.62 -0.80 4.62
C ARG A 34 4.87 -0.27 5.85
N TYR A 35 5.01 1.02 6.14
CA TYR A 35 4.30 1.62 7.27
C TYR A 35 2.78 1.45 7.10
N LEU A 36 2.24 1.78 5.91
CA LEU A 36 0.81 1.65 5.62
C LEU A 36 0.32 0.20 5.67
N LEU A 37 1.14 -0.76 5.21
CA LEU A 37 0.83 -2.18 5.30
C LEU A 37 0.76 -2.64 6.76
N ASN A 38 1.72 -2.24 7.60
CA ASN A 38 1.72 -2.57 9.02
C ASN A 38 0.52 -1.95 9.74
N ASP A 39 0.15 -0.71 9.39
CA ASP A 39 -1.01 -0.01 9.94
C ASP A 39 -2.30 -0.74 9.58
N PHE A 40 -2.45 -1.08 8.30
CA PHE A 40 -3.58 -1.82 7.80
C PHE A 40 -3.73 -3.19 8.47
N ILE A 41 -2.64 -3.97 8.60
CA ILE A 41 -2.66 -5.27 9.27
C ILE A 41 -3.06 -5.10 10.74
N HIS A 42 -2.46 -4.15 11.44
CA HIS A 42 -2.76 -3.90 12.86
C HIS A 42 -4.23 -3.50 13.07
N GLU A 43 -4.75 -2.55 12.29
CA GLU A 43 -6.16 -2.14 12.38
C GLU A 43 -7.12 -3.29 12.03
N ARG A 44 -6.77 -4.13 11.04
CA ARG A 44 -7.58 -5.29 10.65
C ARG A 44 -7.64 -6.37 11.73
N LEU A 45 -6.51 -6.70 12.35
CA LEU A 45 -6.47 -7.65 13.45
C LEU A 45 -7.34 -7.19 14.63
N GLN A 46 -7.33 -5.89 14.93
CA GLN A 46 -8.21 -5.30 15.95
C GLN A 46 -9.69 -5.39 15.54
N SER A 47 -10.01 -5.08 14.28
CA SER A 47 -11.38 -5.13 13.77
C SER A 47 -11.96 -6.54 13.75
N ASP A 48 -11.14 -7.56 13.47
CA ASP A 48 -11.56 -8.97 13.45
C ASP A 48 -11.62 -9.60 14.86
N GLY A 49 -11.41 -8.80 15.91
CA GLY A 49 -11.58 -9.23 17.31
C GLY A 49 -10.47 -10.16 17.82
N ILE A 50 -9.30 -10.13 17.19
CA ILE A 50 -8.15 -10.94 17.63
C ILE A 50 -7.66 -10.41 18.98
N GLU A 51 -7.66 -11.26 20.00
CA GLU A 51 -7.11 -10.91 21.32
C GLU A 51 -5.58 -10.79 21.25
N ASN A 52 -5.01 -9.86 22.01
CA ASN A 52 -3.55 -9.64 22.10
C ASN A 52 -2.88 -9.31 20.76
N VAL A 53 -3.50 -8.44 19.94
CA VAL A 53 -2.91 -7.96 18.69
C VAL A 53 -1.49 -7.42 18.93
N PRO A 54 -0.47 -7.92 18.20
CA PRO A 54 0.87 -7.38 18.31
C PRO A 54 0.89 -5.91 17.90
N GLY A 55 1.54 -5.07 18.70
CA GLY A 55 1.75 -3.67 18.35
C GLY A 55 2.48 -3.53 17.00
N MET A 56 2.22 -2.42 16.29
CA MET A 56 2.80 -2.17 14.96
C MET A 56 4.34 -2.28 14.97
N GLU A 57 4.99 -1.89 16.07
CA GLU A 57 6.45 -1.96 16.25
C GLU A 57 6.96 -3.40 16.24
N VAL A 58 6.13 -4.36 16.65
CA VAL A 58 6.47 -5.78 16.70
C VAL A 58 6.39 -6.41 15.31
N LEU A 59 5.59 -5.85 14.41
CA LEU A 59 5.42 -6.33 13.03
C LEU A 59 6.62 -6.04 12.11
N GLN A 60 7.59 -5.25 12.58
CA GLN A 60 8.79 -4.90 11.82
C GLN A 60 10.07 -5.09 12.64
N GLU A 61 11.21 -5.13 11.95
CA GLU A 61 12.51 -5.17 12.61
C GLU A 61 12.86 -3.79 13.20
N PRO A 62 13.50 -3.74 14.38
CA PRO A 62 13.98 -2.49 14.96
C PRO A 62 14.90 -1.74 13.97
N GLY A 63 14.68 -0.42 13.84
CA GLY A 63 15.46 0.42 12.92
C GLY A 63 14.99 0.41 11.46
N THR A 64 13.92 -0.33 11.12
CA THR A 64 13.33 -0.29 9.77
C THR A 64 12.91 1.15 9.42
N PRO A 65 13.39 1.74 8.32
CA PRO A 65 13.03 3.10 7.91
C PRO A 65 11.54 3.22 7.60
N ARG A 66 10.93 4.37 7.97
CA ARG A 66 9.51 4.69 7.67
C ARG A 66 9.34 5.52 6.40
N GLY A 67 10.43 5.95 5.76
CA GLY A 67 10.41 6.92 4.68
C GLY A 67 10.13 8.34 5.19
N PRO A 68 10.01 9.32 4.28
CA PRO A 68 9.63 10.67 4.64
C PRO A 68 8.18 10.70 5.15
N PRO A 69 7.83 11.65 6.04
CA PRO A 69 6.47 11.77 6.53
C PRO A 69 5.49 11.98 5.35
N MET A 70 4.37 11.27 5.37
CA MET A 70 3.26 11.50 4.45
C MET A 70 2.33 12.55 5.07
N GLU A 71 1.92 13.54 4.28
CA GLU A 71 0.84 14.40 4.70
C GLU A 71 -0.47 13.61 4.68
N HIS A 72 -1.44 14.00 5.52
CA HIS A 72 -2.79 13.41 5.51
C HIS A 72 -2.83 11.88 5.72
N ILE A 73 -1.90 11.36 6.53
CA ILE A 73 -1.76 9.92 6.80
C ILE A 73 -3.06 9.26 7.28
N ARG A 74 -3.89 9.98 8.05
CA ARG A 74 -5.18 9.49 8.52
C ARG A 74 -6.18 9.32 7.38
N GLU A 75 -6.20 10.25 6.43
CA GLU A 75 -7.04 10.20 5.22
C GLU A 75 -6.62 9.03 4.33
N ILE A 76 -5.32 8.81 4.16
CA ILE A 76 -4.74 7.68 3.42
C ILE A 76 -5.17 6.36 4.07
N GLY A 77 -4.94 6.21 5.38
CA GLY A 77 -5.33 5.00 6.13
C GLY A 77 -6.84 4.73 6.07
N ARG A 78 -7.68 5.77 6.14
CA ARG A 78 -9.15 5.64 5.93
C ARG A 78 -9.50 5.14 4.52
N ALA A 79 -8.83 5.63 3.48
CA ALA A 79 -9.07 5.20 2.11
C ALA A 79 -8.67 3.72 1.91
N ILE A 80 -7.50 3.32 2.43
CA ILE A 80 -7.03 1.93 2.38
C ILE A 80 -8.02 1.01 3.11
N ARG A 81 -8.44 1.37 4.33
CA ARG A 81 -9.43 0.60 5.09
C ARG A 81 -10.73 0.42 4.33
N PHE A 82 -11.29 1.50 3.80
CA PHE A 82 -12.54 1.42 3.07
C PHE A 82 -12.45 0.44 1.89
N ILE A 83 -11.35 0.49 1.13
CA ILE A 83 -11.14 -0.44 0.02
C ILE A 83 -11.03 -1.87 0.55
N GLY A 84 -10.30 -2.09 1.65
CA GLY A 84 -10.24 -3.37 2.32
C GLY A 84 -11.63 -3.89 2.74
N ASP A 85 -12.51 -3.01 3.23
CA ASP A 85 -13.85 -3.39 3.73
C ASP A 85 -14.74 -3.87 2.58
N ASP A 86 -14.50 -3.35 1.37
CA ASP A 86 -15.17 -3.81 0.17
C ASP A 86 -14.61 -5.16 -0.30
N LEU A 87 -13.30 -5.37 -0.16
CA LEU A 87 -12.63 -6.64 -0.48
C LEU A 87 -13.05 -7.80 0.43
N ASP A 88 -13.56 -7.53 1.64
CA ASP A 88 -14.17 -8.57 2.49
C ASP A 88 -15.36 -9.27 1.79
N LYS A 89 -16.04 -8.56 0.88
CA LYS A 89 -17.17 -9.10 0.11
C LYS A 89 -16.73 -9.87 -1.14
N ASP A 90 -15.44 -9.81 -1.50
CA ASP A 90 -14.93 -10.49 -2.68
C ASP A 90 -14.61 -11.96 -2.37
N GLN A 91 -15.56 -12.84 -2.67
CA GLN A 91 -15.44 -14.27 -2.44
C GLN A 91 -14.23 -14.89 -3.15
N LYS A 92 -13.86 -14.37 -4.32
CA LYS A 92 -12.77 -14.93 -5.11
C LYS A 92 -11.42 -14.62 -4.48
N LEU A 93 -11.25 -13.42 -3.92
CA LEU A 93 -10.08 -13.09 -3.13
C LEU A 93 -10.00 -13.98 -1.89
N GLN A 94 -11.12 -14.22 -1.20
CA GLN A 94 -11.16 -15.17 -0.07
C GLN A 94 -10.75 -16.59 -0.51
N ASP A 95 -11.20 -17.05 -1.68
CA ASP A 95 -10.86 -18.36 -2.23
C ASP A 95 -9.39 -18.48 -2.65
N LEU A 96 -8.76 -17.40 -3.09
CA LEU A 96 -7.31 -17.37 -3.36
C LEU A 96 -6.50 -17.43 -2.07
N VAL A 97 -6.90 -16.64 -1.07
CA VAL A 97 -6.29 -16.61 0.26
C VAL A 97 -6.41 -17.96 0.97
N SER A 98 -7.55 -18.64 0.87
CA SER A 98 -7.79 -19.92 1.55
C SER A 98 -6.81 -21.01 1.10
N LYS A 99 -6.33 -20.94 -0.15
CA LYS A 99 -5.37 -21.87 -0.75
C LYS A 99 -3.93 -21.69 -0.27
N VAL A 100 -3.61 -20.60 0.42
CA VAL A 100 -2.26 -20.36 0.96
C VAL A 100 -2.16 -20.96 2.36
N PRO A 101 -1.41 -22.06 2.59
CA PRO A 101 -1.24 -22.62 3.93
C PRO A 101 -0.44 -21.64 4.84
N PRO A 102 -0.54 -21.75 6.17
CA PRO A 102 0.23 -20.92 7.10
C PRO A 102 1.75 -21.01 6.87
N GLU A 103 2.24 -22.20 6.55
CA GLU A 103 3.63 -22.50 6.22
C GLU A 103 3.92 -22.42 4.72
N ALA A 104 3.11 -21.68 3.96
CA ALA A 104 3.31 -21.53 2.53
C ALA A 104 4.74 -21.10 2.20
N GLU A 105 5.34 -21.82 1.24
CA GLU A 105 6.63 -21.43 0.70
C GLU A 105 6.54 -20.02 0.11
N ARG A 106 7.66 -19.27 0.20
CA ARG A 106 7.76 -17.90 -0.32
C ARG A 106 7.23 -17.79 -1.76
N GLN A 107 7.52 -18.80 -2.59
CA GLN A 107 7.09 -18.82 -3.98
C GLN A 107 5.56 -18.86 -4.14
N VAL A 108 4.85 -19.56 -3.25
CA VAL A 108 3.38 -19.63 -3.28
C VAL A 108 2.78 -18.26 -2.98
N ILE A 109 3.32 -17.56 -1.97
CA ILE A 109 2.88 -16.21 -1.60
C ILE A 109 3.16 -15.23 -2.76
N LEU A 110 4.35 -15.28 -3.35
CA LEU A 110 4.71 -14.43 -4.49
C LEU A 110 3.89 -14.72 -5.74
N ASN A 111 3.54 -15.97 -6.02
CA ASN A 111 2.69 -16.32 -7.16
C ASN A 111 1.29 -15.70 -7.01
N VAL A 112 0.69 -15.74 -5.81
CA VAL A 112 -0.61 -15.10 -5.58
C VAL A 112 -0.50 -13.58 -5.68
N ALA A 113 0.58 -12.98 -5.15
CA ALA A 113 0.85 -11.55 -5.30
C ALA A 113 0.99 -11.13 -6.77
N ALA A 114 1.73 -11.90 -7.58
CA ALA A 114 1.89 -11.67 -9.01
C ALA A 114 0.55 -11.78 -9.77
N ASN A 115 -0.29 -12.75 -9.41
CA ASN A 115 -1.59 -12.97 -10.04
C ASN A 115 -2.56 -11.77 -9.86
N ILE A 116 -2.40 -10.96 -8.81
CA ILE A 116 -3.19 -9.72 -8.63
C ILE A 116 -2.94 -8.72 -9.76
N PHE A 117 -1.75 -8.75 -10.38
CA PHE A 117 -1.30 -7.81 -11.41
C PHE A 117 -1.01 -8.49 -12.77
N GLU A 118 -1.49 -9.71 -12.99
CA GLU A 118 -1.13 -10.55 -14.16
C GLU A 118 -1.45 -9.89 -15.51
N ASP A 119 -2.53 -9.10 -15.59
CA ASP A 119 -2.93 -8.40 -16.81
C ASP A 119 -2.19 -7.06 -17.04
N GLY A 120 -1.25 -6.70 -16.16
CA GLY A 120 -0.48 -5.45 -16.23
C GLY A 120 -1.24 -4.19 -15.85
N ILE A 121 -2.48 -4.28 -15.37
CA ILE A 121 -3.28 -3.11 -14.94
C ILE A 121 -3.01 -2.79 -13.47
N PHE A 122 -2.54 -1.56 -13.22
CA PHE A 122 -2.28 -1.05 -11.87
C PHE A 122 -3.32 -0.01 -11.47
N ASN A 123 -3.92 -0.20 -10.28
CA ASN A 123 -4.82 0.73 -9.63
C ASN A 123 -4.76 0.56 -8.11
N TRP A 124 -5.23 1.56 -7.36
CA TRP A 124 -5.23 1.54 -5.89
C TRP A 124 -5.97 0.36 -5.31
N GLY A 125 -7.03 -0.10 -5.98
CA GLY A 125 -7.78 -1.27 -5.58
C GLY A 125 -6.94 -2.54 -5.49
N ARG A 126 -6.07 -2.77 -6.48
CA ARG A 126 -5.16 -3.92 -6.51
C ARG A 126 -4.00 -3.79 -5.53
N VAL A 127 -3.51 -2.56 -5.32
CA VAL A 127 -2.52 -2.29 -4.27
C VAL A 127 -3.09 -2.65 -2.90
N VAL A 128 -4.35 -2.27 -2.61
CA VAL A 128 -5.01 -2.65 -1.35
C VAL A 128 -5.39 -4.13 -1.33
N ALA A 129 -5.71 -4.76 -2.47
CA ALA A 129 -5.90 -6.21 -2.54
C ALA A 129 -4.64 -6.99 -2.15
N LEU A 130 -3.45 -6.47 -2.51
CA LEU A 130 -2.18 -7.03 -2.05
C LEU A 130 -2.01 -6.87 -0.52
N PHE A 131 -2.40 -5.72 0.04
CA PHE A 131 -2.39 -5.51 1.51
C PHE A 131 -3.35 -6.48 2.21
N TYR A 132 -4.56 -6.64 1.66
CA TYR A 132 -5.56 -7.57 2.17
C TYR A 132 -5.06 -9.01 2.12
N PHE A 133 -4.45 -9.42 1.00
CA PHE A 133 -3.82 -10.72 0.86
C PHE A 133 -2.75 -10.94 1.94
N ALA A 134 -1.82 -9.99 2.10
CA ALA A 134 -0.78 -10.04 3.11
C ALA A 134 -1.36 -10.17 4.53
N TYR A 135 -2.37 -9.37 4.86
CA TYR A 135 -3.12 -9.45 6.11
C TYR A 135 -3.62 -10.87 6.38
N LYS A 136 -4.34 -11.48 5.43
CA LYS A 136 -4.92 -12.81 5.64
C LYS A 136 -3.88 -13.91 5.77
N VAL A 137 -2.73 -13.77 5.13
CA VAL A 137 -1.60 -14.70 5.32
C VAL A 137 -0.98 -14.49 6.71
N CYS A 138 -0.80 -13.24 7.16
CA CYS A 138 -0.30 -12.92 8.49
C CYS A 138 -1.20 -13.45 9.60
N VAL A 139 -2.54 -13.41 9.45
CA VAL A 139 -3.50 -14.01 10.39
C VAL A 139 -3.19 -15.47 10.67
N LYS A 140 -2.77 -16.22 9.64
CA LYS A 140 -2.44 -17.65 9.75
C LYS A 140 -1.11 -17.90 10.51
N ALA A 141 -0.29 -16.87 10.67
CA ALA A 141 1.07 -16.95 11.23
C ALA A 141 1.25 -16.14 12.52
N LEU A 142 0.16 -15.66 13.15
CA LEU A 142 0.23 -14.76 14.32
C LEU A 142 0.91 -15.38 15.54
N ASP A 143 0.89 -16.72 15.65
CA ASP A 143 1.62 -17.48 16.66
C ASP A 143 3.15 -17.35 16.52
N ARG A 144 3.63 -16.91 15.35
CA ARG A 144 5.05 -16.85 14.96
C ARG A 144 5.40 -15.47 14.40
N ILE A 145 5.59 -14.48 15.27
CA ILE A 145 5.98 -13.11 14.89
C ILE A 145 7.16 -13.03 13.88
N PRO A 146 8.22 -13.85 13.97
CA PRO A 146 9.26 -13.85 12.94
C PRO A 146 8.76 -14.21 11.53
N LEU A 147 7.77 -15.10 11.43
CA LEU A 147 7.14 -15.46 10.16
C LEU A 147 6.27 -14.32 9.63
N VAL A 148 5.52 -13.64 10.49
CA VAL A 148 4.75 -12.43 10.15
C VAL A 148 5.67 -11.35 9.56
N ARG A 149 6.80 -11.07 10.21
CA ARG A 149 7.82 -10.13 9.69
C ARG A 149 8.35 -10.57 8.33
N ALA A 150 8.63 -11.85 8.16
CA ALA A 150 9.11 -12.40 6.89
C ALA A 150 8.08 -12.23 5.76
N ILE A 151 6.78 -12.43 6.04
CA ILE A 151 5.69 -12.21 5.09
C ILE A 151 5.60 -10.73 4.69
N ILE A 152 5.60 -9.83 5.67
CA ILE A 152 5.56 -8.38 5.42
C ILE A 152 6.77 -7.95 4.58
N ASN A 153 7.98 -8.42 4.93
CA ASN A 153 9.18 -8.16 4.15
C ASN A 153 9.07 -8.66 2.70
N LEU A 154 8.54 -9.87 2.51
CA LEU A 154 8.35 -10.46 1.20
C LEU A 154 7.39 -9.63 0.33
N ILE A 155 6.27 -9.18 0.90
CA ILE A 155 5.28 -8.36 0.20
C ILE A 155 5.82 -6.96 -0.09
N VAL A 156 6.57 -6.35 0.84
CA VAL A 156 7.20 -5.05 0.62
C VAL A 156 8.24 -5.12 -0.50
N GLU A 157 9.05 -6.17 -0.57
CA GLU A 157 10.02 -6.32 -1.66
C GLU A 157 9.31 -6.54 -3.00
N PHE A 158 8.26 -7.36 -3.03
CA PHE A 158 7.42 -7.51 -4.23
C PHE A 158 6.85 -6.15 -4.69
N MET A 159 6.36 -5.32 -3.76
CA MET A 159 5.90 -3.98 -4.10
C MET A 159 7.02 -3.11 -4.65
N ARG A 160 8.21 -3.14 -4.04
CA ARG A 160 9.38 -2.38 -4.50
C ARG A 160 9.72 -2.70 -5.95
N GLU A 161 9.71 -3.99 -6.30
CA GLU A 161 10.07 -4.48 -7.63
C GLU A 161 8.99 -4.17 -8.69
N HIS A 162 7.71 -4.27 -8.32
CA HIS A 162 6.62 -4.30 -9.31
C HIS A 162 5.61 -3.15 -9.24
N VAL A 163 5.41 -2.55 -8.06
CA VAL A 163 4.26 -1.65 -7.80
C VAL A 163 4.70 -0.21 -7.53
N VAL A 164 5.84 -0.02 -6.86
CA VAL A 164 6.26 1.29 -6.34
C VAL A 164 6.48 2.33 -7.45
N ARG A 165 6.96 1.91 -8.63
CA ARG A 165 7.10 2.83 -9.78
C ARG A 165 5.77 3.45 -10.18
N TRP A 166 4.72 2.65 -10.28
CA TRP A 166 3.38 3.14 -10.57
C TRP A 166 2.87 4.10 -9.49
N ILE A 167 3.16 3.82 -8.21
CA ILE A 167 2.79 4.72 -7.11
C ILE A 167 3.48 6.08 -7.24
N ILE A 168 4.77 6.10 -7.57
CA ILE A 168 5.52 7.34 -7.80
C ILE A 168 4.94 8.13 -8.98
N GLU A 169 4.58 7.45 -10.08
CA GLU A 169 3.94 8.08 -11.26
C GLU A 169 2.60 8.74 -10.92
N ARG A 170 1.92 8.31 -9.83
CA ARG A 170 0.70 8.93 -9.31
C ARG A 170 0.95 10.07 -8.32
N GLY A 171 2.21 10.38 -7.99
CA GLY A 171 2.55 11.39 -6.99
C GLY A 171 2.69 10.83 -5.57
N GLY A 172 2.84 9.52 -5.42
CA GLY A 172 3.01 8.86 -4.13
C GLY A 172 1.71 8.38 -3.50
N TRP A 173 1.81 7.95 -2.24
CA TRP A 173 0.67 7.38 -1.48
C TRP A 173 -0.46 8.39 -1.22
N GLU A 174 -0.17 9.69 -1.26
CA GLU A 174 -1.18 10.74 -1.05
C GLU A 174 -2.27 10.74 -2.13
N ALA A 175 -1.94 10.31 -3.35
CA ALA A 175 -2.85 10.31 -4.48
C ALA A 175 -4.02 9.30 -4.36
N ILE A 176 -3.95 8.36 -3.41
CA ILE A 176 -5.10 7.48 -3.10
C ILE A 176 -6.31 8.29 -2.63
N ARG A 177 -6.09 9.47 -2.04
CA ARG A 177 -7.16 10.36 -1.57
C ARG A 177 -7.99 10.92 -2.72
N GLU A 178 -7.33 11.27 -3.82
CA GLU A 178 -8.00 11.82 -5.01
C GLU A 178 -8.86 10.76 -5.69
N TYR A 179 -8.35 9.52 -5.74
CA TYR A 179 -9.12 8.35 -6.19
C TYR A 179 -10.37 8.09 -5.32
N PHE A 180 -10.33 8.44 -4.04
CA PHE A 180 -11.47 8.32 -3.13
C PHE A 180 -12.41 9.54 -3.14
N GLY A 181 -11.91 10.70 -3.56
CA GLY A 181 -12.68 11.95 -3.66
C GLY A 181 -13.73 11.94 -4.77
N SER A 182 -13.52 11.13 -5.82
CA SER A 182 -14.52 10.84 -6.86
C SER A 182 -15.60 9.88 -6.33
N SER A 183 -16.79 10.43 -6.04
CA SER A 183 -18.05 9.79 -5.63
C SER A 183 -18.04 8.27 -5.31
N LYS A 184 -18.43 7.94 -4.07
CA LYS A 184 -18.57 6.58 -3.48
C LYS A 184 -19.27 5.53 -4.39
N ALA A 185 -20.10 5.97 -5.33
CA ALA A 185 -20.79 5.10 -6.29
C ALA A 185 -19.90 4.56 -7.43
N GLN A 186 -18.84 5.30 -7.83
CA GLN A 186 -17.89 4.84 -8.84
C GLN A 186 -16.91 3.81 -8.27
N ILE A 187 -16.62 3.93 -6.98
CA ILE A 187 -15.73 3.04 -6.23
C ILE A 187 -16.27 1.60 -6.32
N GLY A 188 -17.52 1.33 -5.90
CA GLY A 188 -18.12 -0.01 -6.00
C GLY A 188 -18.26 -0.55 -7.44
N ALA A 189 -18.42 0.32 -8.45
CA ALA A 189 -18.55 -0.09 -9.85
C ALA A 189 -17.21 -0.53 -10.49
N VAL A 190 -16.07 0.02 -10.04
CA VAL A 190 -14.75 -0.33 -10.57
C VAL A 190 -14.23 -1.64 -9.97
N PHE A 191 -14.52 -1.91 -8.69
CA PHE A 191 -14.11 -3.16 -8.01
C PHE A 191 -14.82 -4.39 -8.54
N GLY A 192 -16.12 -4.26 -8.83
CA GLY A 192 -16.93 -5.33 -9.38
C GLY A 192 -16.48 -5.82 -10.77
N LEU A 193 -15.72 -5.05 -11.55
CA LEU A 193 -15.26 -5.46 -12.89
C LEU A 193 -13.78 -5.88 -12.93
N GLY A 194 -12.93 -5.30 -12.09
CA GLY A 194 -11.47 -5.50 -12.15
C GLY A 194 -10.96 -6.86 -11.65
N LEU A 195 -11.73 -7.56 -10.81
CA LEU A 195 -11.44 -8.93 -10.37
C LEU A 195 -12.25 -9.99 -11.14
N LEU A 196 -13.30 -9.62 -11.89
CA LEU A 196 -14.10 -10.57 -12.68
C LEU A 196 -13.30 -11.22 -13.82
N ALA A 197 -12.35 -10.50 -14.42
CA ALA A 197 -11.55 -11.04 -15.53
C ALA A 197 -10.63 -12.21 -15.12
N ILE A 198 -10.24 -12.32 -13.85
CA ILE A 198 -9.25 -13.29 -13.38
C ILE A 198 -9.83 -14.74 -13.28
N GLY A 199 -11.16 -14.91 -13.42
CA GLY A 199 -11.86 -16.17 -13.10
C GLY A 199 -12.12 -17.01 -14.35
N GLY A 200 -12.51 -16.35 -15.43
CA GLY A 200 -12.79 -17.01 -16.70
C GLY A 200 -11.54 -17.66 -17.31
N VAL A 201 -10.37 -17.04 -17.18
CA VAL A 201 -9.15 -17.54 -17.83
C VAL A 201 -8.49 -18.68 -17.05
N PHE A 202 -8.53 -18.65 -15.71
CA PHE A 202 -7.87 -19.68 -14.89
C PHE A 202 -8.73 -20.96 -14.75
N ILE A 203 -10.06 -20.84 -14.73
CA ILE A 203 -10.94 -22.02 -14.78
C ILE A 203 -10.86 -22.68 -16.16
N TYR A 204 -10.79 -21.91 -17.25
CA TYR A 204 -10.70 -22.46 -18.60
C TYR A 204 -9.41 -23.23 -18.88
N LYS A 205 -8.27 -22.81 -18.30
CA LYS A 205 -6.98 -23.50 -18.49
C LYS A 205 -6.70 -24.66 -17.53
N LYS A 206 -7.51 -24.87 -16.50
CA LYS A 206 -7.38 -26.02 -15.58
C LYS A 206 -8.41 -27.13 -15.83
N CYS A 207 -9.33 -26.92 -16.77
CA CYS A 207 -10.35 -27.89 -17.22
C CYS A 207 -10.20 -28.29 -18.70
N LEU A 208 -9.04 -28.04 -19.32
CA LEU A 208 -8.65 -28.50 -20.66
C LEU A 208 -7.25 -29.12 -20.61
#